data_AF-R8X2I5-F1
#
_entry.id   AF-R8X2I5-F1
#
_cell.length_a   1.000
_cell.length_b   1.000
_cell.length_c   1.000
_cell.angle_alpha   90.00
_cell.angle_beta   90.00
_cell.angle_gamma   90.00
#
_symmetry.space_group_name_H-M   'P 1'
#
loop_
_entity.id
_entity.type
_entity.pdbx_description
1 polymer ?
#
loop_
_entity_poly.entity_id
_entity_poly.type
_entity_poly.pdbx_seq_one_letter_code
_entity_poly.pdbx_strand_id
1 'polypeptide(L)'
;MATTVNLSNTDDLMNHLHWFEQKIQKPAAKSHRGVAINYLDLSERRDSFIRELKSTASSWVYSKNRYNAILNRELTSRNQDFQNAISYLHEIMSLKFRKGCPQGQYGELLLFNFIQHFFQAAPLLRKMPITTNPGLERHGADAIHYLDNGDKQIFFLGESKCYESKYKFNEALSSSVSSIFNSIQNIENELLLYRYDDFIEPELQAIADNLLKGKLKDPIFEFICLIVYEENKNTQAPSAPEIRKKIEECVEDRWNKTHSNLYDSFNLAYISRIHYIVFPSWSLSNLLNNFEG
;
A
#
# COMPACT_ATOMS: atom_id res chain seq x y z
N MET A 1 6.68 -9.99 -23.11
CA MET A 1 7.29 -10.48 -21.86
C MET A 1 6.56 -9.77 -20.74
N ALA A 2 6.02 -10.50 -19.77
CA ALA A 2 5.38 -9.86 -18.63
C ALA A 2 6.39 -8.96 -17.93
N THR A 3 6.04 -7.70 -17.63
CA THR A 3 6.89 -6.83 -16.81
C THR A 3 6.70 -7.23 -15.35
N THR A 4 7.25 -8.38 -14.96
CA THR A 4 7.57 -8.71 -13.56
C THR A 4 8.87 -8.02 -13.10
N VAL A 5 9.41 -7.11 -13.91
CA VAL A 5 10.61 -6.33 -13.62
C VAL A 5 10.27 -5.31 -12.53
N ASN A 6 11.13 -5.20 -11.51
CA ASN A 6 11.07 -4.19 -10.44
C ASN A 6 10.12 -4.42 -9.25
N LEU A 7 9.71 -5.67 -8.98
CA LEU A 7 9.09 -6.00 -7.69
C LEU A 7 10.11 -5.92 -6.54
N SER A 8 9.68 -5.41 -5.39
CA SER A 8 10.40 -5.60 -4.12
C SER A 8 10.11 -6.99 -3.54
N ASN A 9 11.05 -7.55 -2.79
CA ASN A 9 10.79 -8.76 -2.02
C ASN A 9 9.89 -8.41 -0.82
N THR A 10 8.74 -9.08 -0.73
CA THR A 10 7.76 -8.89 0.36
C THR A 10 7.64 -10.11 1.27
N ASP A 11 8.36 -11.19 0.99
CA ASP A 11 8.08 -12.51 1.57
C ASP A 11 8.27 -12.53 3.10
N ASP A 12 9.34 -11.90 3.60
CA ASP A 12 9.61 -11.83 5.04
C ASP A 12 8.55 -11.02 5.78
N LEU A 13 8.07 -9.91 5.20
CA LEU A 13 6.92 -9.18 5.72
C LEU A 13 5.67 -10.07 5.76
N MET A 14 5.39 -10.78 4.68
CA MET A 14 4.21 -11.63 4.57
C MET A 14 4.26 -12.85 5.51
N ASN A 15 5.45 -13.35 5.86
CA ASN A 15 5.62 -14.41 6.87
C ASN A 15 5.13 -13.98 8.27
N HIS A 16 5.06 -12.68 8.54
CA HIS A 16 4.53 -12.11 9.77
C HIS A 16 3.05 -11.71 9.70
N LEU A 17 2.38 -12.04 8.59
CA LEU A 17 0.98 -11.74 8.36
C LEU A 17 0.15 -13.02 8.21
N HIS A 18 -1.11 -12.93 8.59
CA HIS A 18 -2.16 -13.89 8.24
C HIS A 18 -3.08 -13.20 7.25
N TRP A 19 -3.23 -13.76 6.05
CA TRP A 19 -4.14 -13.20 5.05
C TRP A 19 -5.12 -14.27 4.55
N PHE A 20 -6.29 -13.81 4.15
CA PHE A 20 -7.39 -14.65 3.72
C PHE A 20 -8.28 -13.91 2.70
N GLU A 21 -8.98 -14.65 1.87
CA GLU A 21 -9.95 -14.12 0.91
C GLU A 21 -11.37 -14.54 1.29
N GLN A 22 -12.31 -13.60 1.24
CA GLN A 22 -13.70 -13.83 1.60
C GLN A 22 -14.61 -13.66 0.38
N LYS A 23 -15.56 -14.58 0.23
CA LYS A 23 -16.61 -14.50 -0.79
C LYS A 23 -17.75 -13.61 -0.28
N ILE A 24 -17.58 -12.30 -0.45
CA ILE A 24 -18.56 -11.30 -0.03
C ILE A 24 -19.44 -10.90 -1.22
N GLN A 25 -20.76 -10.98 -1.06
CA GLN A 25 -21.71 -10.51 -2.08
C GLN A 25 -21.97 -9.00 -1.98
N LYS A 26 -21.96 -8.46 -0.76
CA LYS A 26 -22.20 -7.04 -0.46
C LYS A 26 -21.18 -6.56 0.59
N PRO A 27 -20.39 -5.52 0.30
CA PRO A 27 -20.43 -4.73 -0.93
C PRO A 27 -19.86 -5.51 -2.13
N ALA A 28 -20.31 -5.17 -3.34
CA ALA A 28 -19.85 -5.86 -4.55
C ALA A 28 -18.43 -5.38 -4.93
N ALA A 29 -17.52 -6.30 -5.21
CA ALA A 29 -16.16 -5.98 -5.63
C ALA A 29 -15.57 -7.15 -6.41
N LYS A 30 -14.41 -6.93 -7.04
CA LYS A 30 -13.64 -7.99 -7.69
C LYS A 30 -13.04 -8.97 -6.69
N SER A 31 -12.57 -8.49 -5.52
CA SER A 31 -12.13 -9.35 -4.42
C SER A 31 -12.23 -8.67 -3.06
N HIS A 32 -12.33 -9.47 -2.00
CA HIS A 32 -12.28 -9.01 -0.61
C HIS A 32 -11.22 -9.80 0.15
N ARG A 33 -10.17 -9.12 0.60
CA ARG A 33 -9.10 -9.73 1.40
C ARG A 33 -9.07 -9.15 2.80
N GLY A 34 -8.85 -10.01 3.77
CA GLY A 34 -8.44 -9.63 5.12
C GLY A 34 -6.96 -9.92 5.32
N VAL A 35 -6.26 -9.03 6.00
CA VAL A 35 -4.84 -9.18 6.35
C VAL A 35 -4.65 -8.74 7.80
N ALA A 36 -4.14 -9.60 8.67
CA ALA A 36 -3.88 -9.28 10.06
C ALA A 36 -2.46 -9.66 10.46
N ILE A 37 -1.95 -9.04 11.53
CA ILE A 37 -0.67 -9.46 12.12
C ILE A 37 -0.80 -10.90 12.60
N ASN A 38 0.17 -11.75 12.23
CA ASN A 38 0.13 -13.16 12.57
C ASN A 38 0.51 -13.40 14.03
N TYR A 39 0.21 -14.59 14.55
CA TYR A 39 0.49 -14.98 15.92
C TYR A 39 1.55 -16.08 15.96
N LEU A 40 2.47 -15.96 16.93
CA LEU A 40 3.31 -17.04 17.42
C LEU A 40 2.65 -17.59 18.67
N ASP A 41 2.00 -18.75 18.55
CA ASP A 41 1.14 -19.29 19.60
C ASP A 41 0.04 -18.28 20.01
N LEU A 42 0.08 -17.75 21.23
CA LEU A 42 -0.89 -16.73 21.70
C LEU A 42 -0.38 -15.29 21.56
N SER A 43 0.88 -15.10 21.15
CA SER A 43 1.52 -13.80 21.05
C SER A 43 1.43 -13.24 19.64
N GLU A 44 0.87 -12.05 19.48
CA GLU A 44 0.87 -11.35 18.19
C GLU A 44 2.30 -10.95 17.80
N ARG A 45 2.71 -11.21 16.55
CA ARG A 45 4.05 -10.93 16.01
C ARG A 45 4.27 -9.45 15.72
N ARG A 46 3.75 -8.56 16.56
CA ARG A 46 3.72 -7.11 16.35
C ARG A 46 5.10 -6.52 16.06
N ASP A 47 6.09 -6.82 16.90
CA ASP A 47 7.43 -6.24 16.77
C ASP A 47 8.18 -6.77 15.54
N SER A 48 8.02 -8.06 15.23
CA SER A 48 8.58 -8.65 14.01
C SER A 48 7.94 -8.07 12.75
N PHE A 49 6.61 -7.92 12.77
CA PHE A 49 5.88 -7.29 11.68
C PHE A 49 6.33 -5.85 11.43
N ILE A 50 6.45 -5.02 12.48
CA ILE A 50 6.90 -3.63 12.33
C ILE A 50 8.33 -3.57 11.78
N ARG A 51 9.21 -4.44 12.28
CA ARG A 51 10.60 -4.52 11.81
C ARG A 51 10.68 -4.83 10.33
N GLU A 52 9.94 -5.84 9.86
CA GLU A 52 9.91 -6.18 8.45
C GLU A 52 9.17 -5.14 7.60
N LEU A 53 8.11 -4.52 8.12
CA LEU A 53 7.46 -3.43 7.41
C LEU A 53 8.44 -2.27 7.17
N LYS A 54 9.20 -1.87 8.20
CA LYS A 54 10.25 -0.84 8.08
C LYS A 54 11.37 -1.26 7.13
N SER A 55 11.75 -2.53 7.07
CA SER A 55 12.81 -3.01 6.18
C SER A 55 12.45 -2.82 4.69
N THR A 56 11.16 -2.96 4.35
CA THR A 56 10.66 -2.71 2.98
C THR A 56 10.67 -1.24 2.56
N ALA A 57 10.80 -0.31 3.51
CA ALA A 57 10.66 1.11 3.24
C ALA A 57 11.75 1.66 2.31
N SER A 58 12.91 1.00 2.21
CA SER A 58 13.95 1.34 1.23
C SER A 58 13.48 1.27 -0.22
N SER A 59 12.73 0.20 -0.57
CA SER A 59 12.16 -0.02 -1.91
C SER A 59 10.95 0.86 -2.18
N TRP A 60 10.33 1.36 -1.11
CA TRP A 60 9.35 2.42 -1.20
C TRP A 60 10.06 3.75 -1.48
N VAL A 61 11.09 4.14 -0.74
CA VAL A 61 11.75 5.46 -0.88
C VAL A 61 12.47 5.65 -2.22
N TYR A 62 13.14 4.63 -2.76
CA TYR A 62 13.90 4.75 -4.01
C TYR A 62 13.60 3.62 -4.99
N SER A 63 13.69 3.94 -6.28
CA SER A 63 13.85 2.92 -7.33
C SER A 63 15.18 2.18 -7.13
N LYS A 64 15.30 0.94 -7.63
CA LYS A 64 16.53 0.14 -7.53
C LYS A 64 17.69 0.86 -8.22
N ASN A 65 17.43 1.46 -9.38
CA ASN A 65 18.42 2.23 -10.10
C ASN A 65 18.89 3.46 -9.30
N ARG A 66 17.96 4.21 -8.69
CA ARG A 66 18.32 5.37 -7.87
C ARG A 66 19.08 4.98 -6.60
N TYR A 67 18.63 3.93 -5.92
CA TYR A 67 19.29 3.38 -4.74
C TYR A 67 20.74 3.00 -5.07
N ASN A 68 20.95 2.23 -6.13
CA ASN A 68 22.28 1.79 -6.57
C ASN A 68 23.17 2.96 -7.00
N ALA A 69 22.62 3.96 -7.68
CA ALA A 69 23.38 5.14 -8.08
C ALA A 69 23.91 5.93 -6.86
N ILE A 70 23.07 6.13 -5.85
CA ILE A 70 23.49 6.80 -4.59
C ILE A 70 24.51 5.93 -3.85
N LEU A 71 24.23 4.62 -3.70
CA LEU A 71 25.13 3.69 -3.02
C LEU A 71 26.52 3.68 -3.66
N ASN A 72 26.60 3.56 -5.00
CA ASN A 72 27.87 3.54 -5.71
C ASN A 72 28.66 4.84 -5.53
N ARG A 73 27.98 6.00 -5.55
CA ARG A 73 28.60 7.29 -5.29
C ARG A 73 29.19 7.36 -3.87
N GLU A 74 28.45 6.91 -2.86
CA GLU A 74 28.91 6.92 -1.47
C GLU A 74 30.02 5.89 -1.22
N LEU A 75 30.00 4.74 -1.90
CA LEU A 75 31.11 3.79 -1.86
C LEU A 75 32.38 4.41 -2.42
N THR A 76 32.31 5.11 -3.56
CA THR A 76 33.48 5.78 -4.14
C THR A 76 34.02 6.88 -3.22
N SER A 77 33.16 7.72 -2.64
CA SER A 77 33.60 8.82 -1.78
C SER A 77 34.16 8.35 -0.43
N ARG A 78 33.81 7.14 0.01
CA ARG A 78 34.19 6.55 1.30
C ARG A 78 35.21 5.41 1.17
N ASN A 79 36.02 5.40 0.12
CA ASN A 79 37.06 4.38 -0.10
C ASN A 79 36.54 2.93 -0.01
N GLN A 80 35.36 2.67 -0.58
CA GLN A 80 34.67 1.38 -0.59
C GLN A 80 34.22 0.88 0.80
N ASP A 81 34.10 1.77 1.79
CA ASP A 81 33.48 1.44 3.07
C ASP A 81 31.97 1.23 2.94
N PHE A 82 31.60 -0.04 2.75
CA PHE A 82 30.23 -0.47 2.55
C PHE A 82 29.32 -0.19 3.75
N GLN A 83 29.84 -0.36 4.97
CA GLN A 83 29.02 -0.18 6.18
C GLN A 83 28.66 1.30 6.37
N ASN A 84 29.63 2.20 6.21
CA ASN A 84 29.37 3.63 6.32
C ASN A 84 28.55 4.17 5.15
N ALA A 85 28.72 3.63 3.93
CA ALA A 85 27.91 4.02 2.77
C ALA A 85 26.42 3.64 2.96
N ILE A 86 26.13 2.42 3.41
CA ILE A 86 24.76 1.99 3.70
C ILE A 86 24.17 2.79 4.87
N SER A 87 24.95 3.00 5.93
CA SER A 87 24.47 3.74 7.10
C SER A 87 24.08 5.17 6.72
N TYR A 88 24.88 5.83 5.88
CA TYR A 88 24.54 7.14 5.35
C TYR A 88 23.32 7.11 4.42
N LEU A 89 23.22 6.10 3.55
CA LEU A 89 22.05 5.92 2.69
C LEU A 89 20.76 5.74 3.51
N HIS A 90 20.82 4.99 4.61
CA HIS A 90 19.72 4.83 5.55
C HIS A 90 19.36 6.16 6.22
N GLU A 91 20.35 6.94 6.65
CA GLU A 91 20.13 8.27 7.22
C GLU A 91 19.38 9.19 6.25
N ILE A 92 19.81 9.29 4.99
CA ILE A 92 19.13 10.15 4.00
C ILE A 92 17.76 9.63 3.58
N MET A 93 17.54 8.31 3.61
CA MET A 93 16.20 7.74 3.43
C MET A 93 15.29 8.10 4.60
N SER A 94 15.82 8.10 5.83
CA SER A 94 15.04 8.47 7.01
C SER A 94 14.44 9.89 6.92
N LEU A 95 15.15 10.80 6.25
CA LEU A 95 14.71 12.18 6.03
C LEU A 95 13.50 12.31 5.09
N LYS A 96 13.14 11.25 4.36
CA LYS A 96 11.98 11.21 3.47
C LYS A 96 10.68 10.86 4.19
N PHE A 97 10.75 10.37 5.42
CA PHE A 97 9.57 10.05 6.22
C PHE A 97 8.99 11.28 6.92
N ARG A 98 7.65 11.33 7.05
CA ARG A 98 6.95 12.37 7.82
C ARG A 98 7.15 12.10 9.30
N LYS A 99 7.65 13.11 10.02
CA LYS A 99 7.72 13.08 11.50
C LYS A 99 6.39 13.54 12.08
N GLY A 100 5.87 12.84 13.09
CA GLY A 100 4.64 13.19 13.81
C GLY A 100 3.34 12.83 13.08
N CYS A 101 3.39 12.14 11.94
CA CYS A 101 2.21 11.74 11.16
C CYS A 101 2.28 10.26 10.70
N PRO A 102 2.44 9.29 11.63
CA PRO A 102 2.68 7.89 11.28
C PRO A 102 1.50 7.23 10.58
N GLN A 103 0.26 7.67 10.87
CA GLN A 103 -0.98 7.06 10.38
C GLN A 103 -1.04 6.94 8.85
N GLY A 104 -0.79 8.03 8.12
CA GLY A 104 -0.83 8.03 6.65
C GLY A 104 0.30 7.22 6.05
N GLN A 105 1.53 7.43 6.54
CA GLN A 105 2.72 6.74 6.06
C GLN A 105 2.69 5.23 6.29
N TYR A 106 2.15 4.80 7.43
CA TYR A 106 1.93 3.39 7.73
C TYR A 106 0.96 2.75 6.72
N GLY A 107 -0.15 3.42 6.43
CA GLY A 107 -1.13 2.97 5.43
C GLY A 107 -0.55 2.90 4.02
N GLU A 108 0.18 3.92 3.59
CA GLU A 108 0.83 3.98 2.28
C GLU A 108 1.88 2.87 2.10
N LEU A 109 2.69 2.61 3.13
CA LEU A 109 3.72 1.57 3.08
C LEU A 109 3.10 0.16 3.06
N LEU A 110 2.01 -0.07 3.81
CA LEU A 110 1.24 -1.31 3.71
C LEU A 110 0.66 -1.49 2.30
N LEU A 111 0.02 -0.45 1.77
CA LEU A 111 -0.56 -0.46 0.42
C LEU A 111 0.50 -0.79 -0.64
N PHE A 112 1.66 -0.14 -0.58
CA PHE A 112 2.79 -0.39 -1.46
C PHE A 112 3.22 -1.87 -1.48
N ASN A 113 3.33 -2.49 -0.30
CA ASN A 113 3.72 -3.90 -0.19
C ASN A 113 2.61 -4.84 -0.66
N PHE A 114 1.36 -4.60 -0.27
CA PHE A 114 0.23 -5.46 -0.64
C PHE A 114 -0.07 -5.43 -2.13
N ILE A 115 0.09 -4.29 -2.81
CA ILE A 115 -0.09 -4.24 -4.26
C ILE A 115 0.94 -5.14 -4.96
N GLN A 116 2.20 -5.06 -4.56
CA GLN A 116 3.26 -5.89 -5.14
C GLN A 116 3.04 -7.37 -4.84
N HIS A 117 2.68 -7.72 -3.61
CA HIS A 117 2.49 -9.11 -3.23
C HIS A 117 1.26 -9.75 -3.90
N PHE A 118 0.08 -9.14 -3.76
CA PHE A 118 -1.16 -9.77 -4.22
C PHE A 118 -1.41 -9.62 -5.72
N PHE A 119 -0.86 -8.60 -6.37
CA PHE A 119 -1.13 -8.27 -7.77
C PHE A 119 0.10 -8.34 -8.66
N GLN A 120 1.28 -8.60 -8.09
CA GLN A 120 2.54 -8.70 -8.84
C GLN A 120 2.80 -7.47 -9.70
N ALA A 121 2.36 -6.30 -9.23
CA ALA A 121 2.40 -5.04 -9.96
C ALA A 121 3.55 -4.15 -9.47
N ALA A 122 4.41 -3.74 -10.40
CA ALA A 122 5.58 -2.92 -10.12
C ALA A 122 5.19 -1.48 -9.76
N PRO A 123 5.86 -0.83 -8.82
CA PRO A 123 5.53 0.54 -8.41
C PRO A 123 5.88 1.54 -9.50
N LEU A 124 4.87 2.24 -9.99
CA LEU A 124 5.01 3.33 -10.97
C LEU A 124 5.05 4.69 -10.28
N LEU A 125 4.27 4.88 -9.21
CA LEU A 125 4.21 6.10 -8.42
C LEU A 125 4.01 5.75 -6.95
N ARG A 126 4.76 6.43 -6.10
CA ARG A 126 4.65 6.32 -4.64
C ARG A 126 4.45 7.72 -4.09
N LYS A 127 3.39 7.93 -3.32
CA LYS A 127 3.14 9.23 -2.69
C LYS A 127 4.14 9.43 -1.57
N MET A 128 5.17 10.23 -1.83
CA MET A 128 6.09 10.68 -0.80
C MET A 128 5.85 12.15 -0.46
N PRO A 129 6.17 12.56 0.78
CA PRO A 129 6.18 13.97 1.14
C PRO A 129 7.36 14.62 0.44
N ILE A 130 7.08 15.36 -0.63
CA ILE A 130 8.11 16.11 -1.37
C ILE A 130 8.40 17.46 -0.67
N THR A 131 7.49 17.94 0.19
CA THR A 131 7.56 19.28 0.78
C THR A 131 7.54 19.29 2.30
N THR A 132 8.32 20.19 2.89
CA THR A 132 8.30 20.55 4.32
C THR A 132 7.05 21.32 4.74
N ASN A 133 6.17 21.66 3.78
CA ASN A 133 4.92 22.37 4.04
C ASN A 133 3.73 21.41 3.88
N PRO A 134 3.03 21.03 4.97
CA PRO A 134 1.88 20.11 4.94
C PRO A 134 0.71 20.63 4.09
N GLY A 135 0.59 21.97 3.93
CA GLY A 135 -0.48 22.58 3.14
C GLY A 135 -0.32 22.46 1.62
N LEU A 136 0.78 21.86 1.14
CA LEU A 136 1.08 21.58 -0.27
C LEU A 136 1.10 20.07 -0.55
N GLU A 137 0.47 19.25 0.30
CA GLU A 137 0.30 17.83 0.01
C GLU A 137 -0.36 17.65 -1.36
N ARG A 138 0.33 16.92 -2.25
CA ARG A 138 -0.20 16.60 -3.57
C ARG A 138 -1.46 15.75 -3.41
N HIS A 139 -2.56 16.25 -3.95
CA HIS A 139 -3.81 15.50 -4.03
C HIS A 139 -3.71 14.44 -5.12
N GLY A 140 -4.19 13.23 -4.83
CA GLY A 140 -4.21 12.10 -5.76
C GLY A 140 -3.96 10.75 -5.09
N ALA A 141 -3.92 9.69 -5.91
CA ALA A 141 -3.75 8.31 -5.46
C ALA A 141 -2.53 8.16 -4.55
N ASP A 142 -2.66 7.34 -3.51
CA ASP A 142 -1.56 7.04 -2.59
C ASP A 142 -0.48 6.17 -3.26
N ALA A 143 -0.89 5.32 -4.20
CA ALA A 143 0.01 4.50 -5.00
C ALA A 143 -0.52 4.29 -6.42
N ILE A 144 0.39 4.23 -7.39
CA ILE A 144 0.10 3.69 -8.73
C ILE A 144 1.10 2.58 -9.03
N HIS A 145 0.59 1.41 -9.37
CA HIS A 145 1.40 0.28 -9.78
C HIS A 145 0.99 -0.19 -11.17
N TYR A 146 1.90 -0.86 -11.85
CA TYR A 146 1.74 -1.31 -13.22
C TYR A 146 2.04 -2.80 -13.35
N LEU A 147 1.19 -3.51 -14.10
CA LEU A 147 1.40 -4.89 -14.50
C LEU A 147 1.13 -5.01 -16.00
N ASP A 148 2.13 -5.51 -16.73
CA ASP A 148 1.93 -6.12 -18.04
C ASP A 148 2.04 -7.63 -17.87
N ASN A 149 0.97 -8.37 -18.14
CA ASN A 149 0.99 -9.84 -18.08
C ASN A 149 1.10 -10.50 -19.47
N GLY A 150 1.34 -9.72 -20.52
CA GLY A 150 1.39 -10.16 -21.92
C GLY A 150 0.05 -10.07 -22.65
N ASP A 151 -1.07 -10.15 -21.92
CA ASP A 151 -2.42 -10.04 -22.47
C ASP A 151 -3.04 -8.66 -22.24
N LYS A 152 -2.76 -8.07 -21.08
CA LYS A 152 -3.36 -6.83 -20.58
C LYS A 152 -2.30 -5.97 -19.91
N GLN A 153 -2.46 -4.66 -20.12
CA GLN A 153 -1.73 -3.62 -19.40
C GLN A 153 -2.65 -3.06 -18.31
N ILE A 154 -2.31 -3.33 -17.06
CA ILE A 154 -3.14 -3.01 -15.90
C ILE A 154 -2.44 -1.98 -15.02
N PHE A 155 -3.14 -0.89 -14.74
CA PHE A 155 -2.74 0.12 -13.77
C PHE A 155 -3.58 -0.05 -12.51
N PHE A 156 -2.92 -0.27 -11.39
CA PHE A 156 -3.54 -0.34 -10.08
C PHE A 156 -3.44 1.02 -9.41
N LEU A 157 -4.57 1.68 -9.20
CA LEU A 157 -4.66 2.87 -8.37
C LEU A 157 -4.98 2.44 -6.94
N GLY A 158 -4.18 2.87 -5.98
CA GLY A 158 -4.32 2.50 -4.58
C GLY A 158 -4.67 3.68 -3.70
N GLU A 159 -5.62 3.47 -2.79
CA GLU A 159 -6.00 4.39 -1.72
C GLU A 159 -5.91 3.68 -0.37
N SER A 160 -5.21 4.32 0.57
CA SER A 160 -5.08 3.84 1.94
C SER A 160 -5.87 4.73 2.89
N LYS A 161 -6.70 4.11 3.73
CA LYS A 161 -7.49 4.79 4.74
C LYS A 161 -7.21 4.13 6.08
N CYS A 162 -6.33 4.75 6.85
CA CYS A 162 -5.99 4.35 8.21
C CYS A 162 -6.79 5.19 9.19
N TYR A 163 -7.54 4.58 10.12
CA TYR A 163 -8.41 5.27 11.05
C TYR A 163 -8.16 4.79 12.49
N GLU A 164 -7.48 5.62 13.29
CA GLU A 164 -7.13 5.32 14.69
C GLU A 164 -8.31 5.36 15.65
N SER A 165 -9.32 6.21 15.38
CA SER A 165 -10.47 6.34 16.26
C SER A 165 -11.30 5.05 16.24
N LYS A 166 -11.75 4.61 17.42
CA LYS A 166 -12.56 3.41 17.60
C LYS A 166 -13.78 3.44 16.66
N TYR A 167 -13.92 2.38 15.87
CA TYR A 167 -15.10 2.08 15.05
C TYR A 167 -15.43 3.09 13.94
N LYS A 168 -14.59 3.10 12.90
CA LYS A 168 -14.82 3.88 11.69
C LYS A 168 -14.71 3.09 10.38
N PHE A 169 -14.98 1.79 10.42
CA PHE A 169 -14.88 0.93 9.23
C PHE A 169 -15.71 1.46 8.05
N ASN A 170 -16.99 1.77 8.26
CA ASN A 170 -17.85 2.30 7.19
C ASN A 170 -17.42 3.68 6.70
N GLU A 171 -16.96 4.57 7.59
CA GLU A 171 -16.43 5.88 7.20
C GLU A 171 -15.15 5.74 6.35
N ALA A 172 -14.22 4.87 6.77
CA ALA A 172 -12.99 4.58 6.06
C ALA A 172 -13.26 3.93 4.70
N LEU A 173 -14.20 2.98 4.64
CA LEU A 173 -14.63 2.32 3.42
C LEU A 173 -15.22 3.33 2.43
N SER A 174 -16.22 4.12 2.85
CA SER A 174 -16.84 5.15 1.99
C SER A 174 -15.84 6.22 1.56
N SER A 175 -14.91 6.62 2.44
CA SER A 175 -13.86 7.57 2.11
C SER A 175 -12.87 7.00 1.08
N SER A 176 -12.45 5.75 1.23
CA SER A 176 -11.55 5.08 0.27
C SER A 176 -12.17 5.00 -1.12
N VAL A 177 -13.45 4.63 -1.19
CA VAL A 177 -14.21 4.51 -2.43
C VAL A 177 -14.41 5.90 -3.07
N SER A 178 -14.70 6.93 -2.28
CA SER A 178 -14.79 8.31 -2.80
C SER A 178 -13.44 8.84 -3.30
N SER A 179 -12.36 8.59 -2.58
CA SER A 179 -11.01 9.03 -2.99
C SER A 179 -10.58 8.36 -4.29
N ILE A 180 -10.76 7.04 -4.42
CA ILE A 180 -10.28 6.33 -5.61
C ILE A 180 -10.99 6.79 -6.89
N PHE A 181 -12.25 7.20 -6.78
CA PHE A 181 -12.98 7.79 -7.89
C PHE A 181 -12.45 9.17 -8.29
N ASN A 182 -12.14 10.02 -7.30
CA ASN A 182 -11.50 11.29 -7.59
C ASN A 182 -10.13 11.09 -8.26
N SER A 183 -9.38 10.07 -7.84
CA SER A 183 -8.05 9.76 -8.40
C SER A 183 -8.14 9.29 -9.86
N ILE A 184 -9.10 8.41 -10.20
CA ILE A 184 -9.27 8.00 -11.62
C ILE A 184 -9.75 9.15 -12.52
N GLN A 185 -10.58 10.08 -12.01
CA GLN A 185 -10.99 11.26 -12.79
C GLN A 185 -9.82 12.23 -13.04
N ASN A 186 -8.79 12.23 -12.19
CA ASN A 186 -7.65 13.13 -12.26
C ASN A 186 -6.34 12.44 -12.69
N ILE A 187 -6.41 11.18 -13.16
CA ILE A 187 -5.23 10.32 -13.36
C ILE A 187 -4.17 10.92 -14.31
N GLU A 188 -4.59 11.61 -15.38
CA GLU A 188 -3.65 12.23 -16.30
C GLU A 188 -2.87 13.38 -15.64
N ASN A 189 -3.56 14.21 -14.86
CA ASN A 189 -2.93 15.29 -14.10
C ASN A 189 -1.98 14.74 -13.04
N GLU A 190 -2.37 13.66 -12.36
CA GLU A 190 -1.50 12.97 -11.42
C GLU A 190 -0.23 12.49 -12.13
N LEU A 191 -0.34 11.66 -13.17
CA LEU A 191 0.83 11.12 -13.87
C LEU A 191 1.74 12.21 -14.45
N LEU A 192 1.20 13.35 -14.88
CA LEU A 192 2.02 14.50 -15.33
C LEU A 192 2.92 15.06 -14.22
N LEU A 193 2.46 15.09 -12.96
CA LEU A 193 3.23 15.61 -11.82
C LEU A 193 4.40 14.70 -11.43
N TYR A 194 4.32 13.39 -11.75
CA TYR A 194 5.32 12.40 -11.36
C TYR A 194 6.22 11.96 -12.51
N ARG A 195 5.89 12.32 -13.76
CA ARG A 195 6.62 11.92 -14.97
C ARG A 195 8.14 12.12 -14.88
N TYR A 196 8.61 13.16 -14.20
CA TYR A 196 10.04 13.51 -14.11
C TYR A 196 10.63 13.30 -12.72
N ASP A 197 9.94 12.58 -11.85
CA ASP A 197 10.42 12.36 -10.49
C ASP A 197 11.45 11.22 -10.43
N ASP A 198 12.40 11.32 -9.50
CA ASP A 198 13.54 10.39 -9.35
C ASP A 198 13.12 8.97 -8.88
N PHE A 199 11.82 8.74 -8.65
CA PHE A 199 11.26 7.55 -8.02
C PHE A 199 10.85 6.45 -9.00
N ILE A 200 10.72 6.77 -10.29
CA ILE A 200 10.23 5.84 -11.31
C ILE A 200 11.42 5.14 -11.97
N GLU A 201 11.31 3.82 -12.18
CA GLU A 201 12.29 3.11 -12.99
C GLU A 201 12.23 3.60 -14.45
N PRO A 202 13.37 3.77 -15.16
CA PRO A 202 13.37 4.33 -16.52
C PRO A 202 12.42 3.60 -17.49
N GLU A 203 12.31 2.28 -17.35
CA GLU A 203 11.39 1.44 -18.15
C GLU A 203 9.92 1.76 -17.86
N LEU A 204 9.56 1.98 -16.58
CA LEU A 204 8.21 2.35 -16.16
C LEU A 204 7.88 3.82 -16.51
N GLN A 205 8.89 4.69 -16.57
CA GLN A 205 8.73 6.07 -17.03
C GLN A 205 8.23 6.12 -18.48
N ALA A 206 8.77 5.27 -19.35
CA ALA A 206 8.29 5.15 -20.73
C ALA A 206 6.83 4.67 -20.81
N ILE A 207 6.42 3.78 -19.92
CA ILE A 207 5.01 3.31 -19.82
C ILE A 207 4.09 4.45 -19.39
N ALA A 208 4.44 5.20 -18.34
CA ALA A 208 3.69 6.38 -17.91
C ALA A 208 3.56 7.42 -19.04
N ASP A 209 4.65 7.63 -19.79
CA ASP A 209 4.68 8.51 -20.95
C ASP A 209 3.76 8.06 -22.07
N ASN A 210 3.77 6.76 -22.38
CA ASN A 210 2.90 6.19 -23.41
C ASN A 210 1.43 6.24 -23.00
N LEU A 211 1.11 6.08 -21.71
CA LEU A 211 -0.25 6.24 -21.20
C LEU A 211 -0.73 7.66 -21.44
N LEU A 212 0.03 8.66 -20.98
CA LEU A 212 -0.30 10.08 -21.11
C LEU A 212 -0.35 10.57 -22.56
N LYS A 213 0.39 9.94 -23.47
CA LYS A 213 0.42 10.27 -24.91
C LYS A 213 -0.63 9.51 -25.71
N GLY A 214 -1.49 8.71 -25.06
CA GLY A 214 -2.51 7.89 -25.72
C GLY A 214 -1.93 6.79 -26.63
N LYS A 215 -0.71 6.33 -26.35
CA LYS A 215 0.01 5.32 -27.15
C LYS A 215 -0.17 3.90 -26.64
N LEU A 216 -0.62 3.72 -25.40
CA LEU A 216 -0.94 2.39 -24.88
C LEU A 216 -2.24 1.89 -25.49
N LYS A 217 -2.21 0.66 -26.01
CA LYS A 217 -3.40 -0.01 -26.48
C LYS A 217 -4.20 -0.54 -25.28
N ASP A 218 -5.45 -0.11 -25.19
CA ASP A 218 -6.48 -0.60 -24.26
C ASP A 218 -6.02 -0.76 -22.79
N PRO A 219 -5.42 0.27 -22.14
CA PRO A 219 -5.01 0.18 -20.74
C PRO A 219 -6.22 -0.02 -19.82
N ILE A 220 -6.09 -0.89 -18.82
CA ILE A 220 -7.13 -1.19 -17.84
C ILE A 220 -6.74 -0.59 -16.49
N PHE A 221 -7.69 0.07 -15.84
CA PHE A 221 -7.53 0.54 -14.46
C PHE A 221 -8.29 -0.37 -13.50
N GLU A 222 -7.58 -0.83 -12.47
CA GLU A 222 -8.12 -1.53 -11.31
C GLU A 222 -7.80 -0.75 -10.05
N PHE A 223 -8.61 -0.96 -9.01
CA PHE A 223 -8.69 -0.06 -7.87
C PHE A 223 -8.45 -0.85 -6.58
N ILE A 224 -7.51 -0.39 -5.76
CA ILE A 224 -7.18 -1.02 -4.48
C ILE A 224 -7.59 -0.07 -3.36
N CYS A 225 -8.54 -0.52 -2.53
CA CYS A 225 -8.92 0.20 -1.32
C CYS A 225 -8.38 -0.57 -0.11
N LEU A 226 -7.37 -0.01 0.57
CA LEU A 226 -6.85 -0.51 1.83
C LEU A 226 -7.54 0.20 3.01
N ILE A 227 -8.21 -0.56 3.85
CA ILE A 227 -8.87 -0.07 5.07
C ILE A 227 -8.11 -0.60 6.28
N VAL A 228 -7.39 0.27 6.98
CA VAL A 228 -6.76 -0.04 8.27
C VAL A 228 -7.60 0.59 9.37
N TYR A 229 -8.03 -0.19 10.36
CA TYR A 229 -8.93 0.31 11.40
C TYR A 229 -8.69 -0.33 12.77
N GLU A 230 -9.04 0.42 13.82
CA GLU A 230 -9.08 -0.08 15.19
C GLU A 230 -10.25 -1.06 15.37
N GLU A 231 -9.92 -2.34 15.53
CA GLU A 231 -10.84 -3.42 15.85
C GLU A 231 -10.98 -3.57 17.38
N ASN A 232 -12.20 -3.86 17.85
CA ASN A 232 -12.50 -3.97 19.28
C ASN A 232 -13.14 -5.29 19.69
N LYS A 233 -13.43 -6.18 18.74
CA LYS A 233 -13.89 -7.52 19.05
C LYS A 233 -12.77 -8.33 19.70
N ASN A 234 -13.14 -9.11 20.71
CA ASN A 234 -12.21 -9.98 21.40
C ASN A 234 -11.85 -11.19 20.51
N THR A 235 -10.55 -11.34 20.22
CA THR A 235 -10.00 -12.43 19.42
C THR A 235 -9.21 -13.45 20.25
N GLN A 236 -9.14 -13.30 21.58
CA GLN A 236 -8.48 -14.26 22.46
C GLN A 236 -9.09 -15.66 22.28
N ALA A 237 -8.23 -16.66 22.08
CA ALA A 237 -8.58 -18.06 21.92
C ALA A 237 -7.42 -18.93 22.43
N PRO A 238 -7.62 -20.22 22.70
CA PRO A 238 -6.58 -21.11 23.23
C PRO A 238 -5.48 -21.48 22.22
N SER A 239 -5.56 -21.07 20.95
CA SER A 239 -4.51 -21.34 19.95
C SER A 239 -4.46 -20.31 18.82
N ALA A 240 -3.30 -20.15 18.18
CA ALA A 240 -3.13 -19.28 17.00
C ALA A 240 -4.16 -19.55 15.88
N PRO A 241 -4.44 -20.82 15.47
CA PRO A 241 -5.47 -21.09 14.46
C PRO A 241 -6.87 -20.60 14.87
N GLU A 242 -7.24 -20.74 16.14
CA GLU A 242 -8.54 -20.25 16.62
C GLU A 242 -8.60 -18.72 16.70
N ILE A 243 -7.48 -18.06 17.06
CA ILE A 243 -7.36 -16.60 17.00
C ILE A 243 -7.58 -16.12 15.55
N ARG A 244 -6.87 -16.73 14.58
CA ARG A 244 -7.02 -16.41 13.15
C ARG A 244 -8.46 -16.56 12.67
N LYS A 245 -9.12 -17.66 13.05
CA LYS A 245 -10.53 -17.89 12.72
C LYS A 245 -11.42 -16.78 13.29
N LYS A 246 -11.22 -16.39 14.55
CA LYS A 246 -11.98 -15.26 15.14
C LYS A 246 -11.73 -13.95 14.41
N ILE A 247 -10.50 -13.69 13.94
CA ILE A 247 -10.17 -12.51 13.14
C ILE A 247 -10.95 -12.52 11.81
N GLU A 248 -10.98 -13.66 11.12
CA GLU A 248 -11.74 -13.84 9.88
C GLU A 248 -13.23 -13.56 10.08
N GLU A 249 -13.82 -14.12 11.14
CA GLU A 249 -15.22 -13.88 11.54
C GLU A 249 -15.47 -12.41 11.91
N CYS A 250 -14.49 -11.72 12.51
CA CYS A 250 -14.58 -10.30 12.80
C CYS A 250 -14.68 -9.48 11.51
N VAL A 251 -13.81 -9.72 10.55
CA VAL A 251 -13.81 -9.02 9.25
C VAL A 251 -15.07 -9.34 8.45
N GLU A 252 -15.55 -10.59 8.47
CA GLU A 252 -16.82 -10.98 7.82
C GLU A 252 -18.01 -10.19 8.38
N ASP A 253 -18.10 -10.07 9.71
CA ASP A 253 -19.14 -9.26 10.35
C ASP A 253 -19.05 -7.78 9.98
N ARG A 254 -17.85 -7.24 9.71
CA ARG A 254 -17.71 -5.86 9.20
C ARG A 254 -18.32 -5.72 7.82
N TRP A 255 -18.05 -6.66 6.92
CA TRP A 255 -18.66 -6.66 5.59
C TRP A 255 -20.18 -6.71 5.65
N ASN A 256 -20.73 -7.57 6.50
CA ASN A 256 -22.18 -7.71 6.68
C ASN A 256 -22.86 -6.46 7.24
N LYS A 257 -22.10 -5.54 7.85
CA LYS A 257 -22.58 -4.26 8.41
C LYS A 257 -22.26 -3.06 7.52
N THR A 258 -21.83 -3.29 6.28
CA THR A 258 -21.60 -2.22 5.32
C THR A 258 -22.89 -1.53 4.89
N HIS A 259 -22.81 -0.23 4.65
CA HIS A 259 -23.97 0.53 4.20
C HIS A 259 -24.30 0.20 2.74
N SER A 260 -25.58 0.05 2.43
CA SER A 260 -26.04 -0.28 1.07
C SER A 260 -25.77 0.82 0.04
N ASN A 261 -25.56 2.06 0.49
CA ASN A 261 -25.36 3.23 -0.34
C ASN A 261 -23.89 3.51 -0.69
N LEU A 262 -22.98 2.56 -0.45
CA LEU A 262 -21.54 2.72 -0.70
C LEU A 262 -21.22 3.17 -2.13
N TYR A 263 -22.05 2.77 -3.10
CA TYR A 263 -21.84 3.01 -4.52
C TYR A 263 -22.82 3.99 -5.17
N ASP A 264 -23.65 4.72 -4.40
CA ASP A 264 -24.72 5.56 -4.96
C ASP A 264 -24.23 6.64 -5.94
N SER A 265 -22.97 7.06 -5.81
CA SER A 265 -22.34 8.07 -6.68
C SER A 265 -21.42 7.47 -7.77
N PHE A 266 -21.46 6.16 -8.00
CA PHE A 266 -20.42 5.45 -8.77
C PHE A 266 -20.93 4.83 -10.07
N ASN A 267 -20.09 4.89 -11.10
CA ASN A 267 -20.30 4.09 -12.30
C ASN A 267 -20.16 2.60 -11.95
N LEU A 268 -21.25 1.86 -12.09
CA LEU A 268 -21.33 0.43 -11.77
C LEU A 268 -20.25 -0.40 -12.49
N ALA A 269 -19.77 0.04 -13.66
CA ALA A 269 -18.71 -0.65 -14.40
C ALA A 269 -17.38 -0.71 -13.64
N TYR A 270 -17.07 0.30 -12.82
CA TYR A 270 -15.85 0.34 -12.02
C TYR A 270 -15.89 -0.54 -10.77
N ILE A 271 -17.08 -0.83 -10.25
CA ILE A 271 -17.26 -1.67 -9.05
C ILE A 271 -16.63 -3.05 -9.25
N SER A 272 -16.79 -3.63 -10.44
CA SER A 272 -16.20 -4.91 -10.84
C SER A 272 -14.66 -4.91 -10.94
N ARG A 273 -14.01 -3.76 -10.71
CA ARG A 273 -12.57 -3.56 -10.75
C ARG A 273 -11.99 -3.14 -9.40
N ILE A 274 -12.82 -3.05 -8.36
CA ILE A 274 -12.38 -2.73 -7.00
C ILE A 274 -11.92 -3.99 -6.29
N HIS A 275 -10.77 -3.91 -5.66
CA HIS A 275 -10.23 -4.89 -4.73
C HIS A 275 -10.15 -4.26 -3.35
N TYR A 276 -10.82 -4.88 -2.39
CA TYR A 276 -10.71 -4.48 -0.99
C TYR A 276 -9.64 -5.27 -0.28
N ILE A 277 -8.85 -4.57 0.52
CA ILE A 277 -7.94 -5.14 1.51
C ILE A 277 -8.28 -4.50 2.85
N VAL A 278 -8.58 -5.32 3.85
CA VAL A 278 -8.93 -4.86 5.19
C VAL A 278 -7.89 -5.35 6.18
N PHE A 279 -7.38 -4.41 6.97
CA PHE A 279 -6.39 -4.65 8.01
C PHE A 279 -6.97 -4.31 9.38
N PRO A 280 -7.59 -5.27 10.09
CA PRO A 280 -7.99 -5.07 11.48
C PRO A 280 -6.74 -4.98 12.36
N SER A 281 -6.71 -3.99 13.24
CA SER A 281 -5.64 -3.83 14.23
C SER A 281 -6.23 -3.61 15.62
N TRP A 282 -5.66 -4.27 16.63
CA TRP A 282 -6.00 -4.03 18.03
C TRP A 282 -4.97 -3.07 18.62
N SER A 283 -5.38 -2.00 19.31
CA SER A 283 -4.43 -0.99 19.81
C SER A 283 -3.57 -0.39 18.68
N LEU A 284 -4.20 0.05 17.60
CA LEU A 284 -3.61 0.68 16.42
C LEU A 284 -2.79 1.91 16.80
N SER A 285 -3.21 2.71 17.78
CA SER A 285 -2.40 3.84 18.26
C SER A 285 -1.04 3.40 18.82
N ASN A 286 -1.01 2.30 19.58
CA ASN A 286 0.25 1.71 20.06
C ASN A 286 1.09 1.17 18.88
N LEU A 287 0.45 0.51 17.91
CA LEU A 287 1.12 0.01 16.72
C LEU A 287 1.79 1.15 15.92
N LEU A 288 1.08 2.27 15.76
CA LEU A 288 1.57 3.44 15.03
C LEU A 288 2.70 4.15 15.78
N ASN A 289 2.63 4.23 17.11
CA ASN A 289 3.74 4.75 17.93
C ASN A 289 5.00 3.89 17.77
N ASN A 290 4.86 2.55 17.76
CA ASN A 290 5.99 1.64 17.54
C ASN A 290 6.49 1.70 16.09
N PHE A 291 5.63 2.01 15.13
CA PHE A 291 6.03 2.26 13.75
C PHE A 291 6.80 3.57 13.61
N GLU A 292 6.46 4.61 14.38
CA GLU A 292 7.19 5.88 14.36
C GLU A 292 8.55 5.81 15.04
N GLY A 293 8.62 5.18 16.22
CA GLY A 293 9.84 5.06 17.03
C GLY A 293 10.87 4.10 16.44
#